data_AF-A0A979G5K6-F1
#
_entry.id   AF-A0A979G5K6-F1
#
_cell.length_a   1.000
_cell.length_b   1.000
_cell.length_c   1.000
_cell.angle_alpha   90.00
_cell.angle_beta   90.00
_cell.angle_gamma   90.00
#
_symmetry.space_group_name_H-M   'P 1'
#
loop_
_entity.id
_entity.type
_entity.pdbx_description
1 polymer ?
#
loop_
_entity_poly.entity_id
_entity_poly.type
_entity_poly.pdbx_seq_one_letter_code
_entity_poly.pdbx_strand_id
1 'polypeptide(L)' 'MYTEEQIQEWKSKAEKWDQLDKKIESCYGKENEDGEWEPFEDEDEGCDLGYIGELAARAFGYL' A
#
# COMPACT_ATOMS: atom_id res chain seq x y z
N MET A 1 11.17 -17.65 22.34
CA MET A 1 11.99 -16.92 21.35
C MET A 1 11.60 -17.47 19.98
N TYR A 2 11.40 -16.62 18.98
CA TYR A 2 11.02 -17.09 17.64
C TYR A 2 12.22 -17.61 16.87
N THR A 3 11.98 -18.52 15.93
CA THR A 3 13.03 -19.01 15.03
C THR A 3 13.41 -17.94 14.01
N GLU A 4 14.61 -18.03 13.45
CA GLU A 4 15.04 -17.16 12.36
C GLU A 4 14.11 -17.29 11.15
N GLU A 5 13.63 -18.49 10.84
CA GLU A 5 12.67 -18.74 9.76
C GLU A 5 11.36 -17.98 9.96
N GLN A 6 10.79 -18.02 11.17
CA GLN A 6 9.57 -17.26 11.51
C GLN A 6 9.79 -15.74 11.38
N ILE A 7 10.95 -15.25 11.84
CA ILE A 7 11.29 -13.83 11.73
C ILE A 7 11.41 -13.41 10.26
N GLN A 8 12.05 -14.23 9.41
CA GLN A 8 12.17 -13.96 7.97
C GLN A 8 10.81 -14.01 7.27
N GLU A 9 9.96 -14.97 7.61
CA GLU A 9 8.60 -15.06 7.06
C GLU A 9 7.80 -13.78 7.37
N TRP A 10 7.86 -13.30 8.61
CA TRP A 10 7.15 -12.08 9.00
C TRP A 10 7.72 -10.84 8.33
N LYS A 11 9.04 -10.73 8.19
CA LYS A 11 9.67 -9.63 7.45
C LYS A 11 9.20 -9.60 6.00
N SER A 12 9.20 -10.76 5.33
CA SER A 12 8.72 -10.86 3.95
C SER A 12 7.24 -10.50 3.83
N LYS A 13 6.41 -10.88 4.81
CA LYS A 13 5.00 -10.47 4.85
C LYS A 13 4.86 -8.96 5.07
N ALA A 14 5.59 -8.38 6.01
CA ALA A 14 5.57 -6.95 6.28
C ALA A 14 6.01 -6.14 5.05
N GLU A 15 7.07 -6.58 4.36
CA GLU A 15 7.56 -5.90 3.16
C GLU A 15 6.52 -5.83 2.03
N LYS A 16 5.69 -6.88 1.88
CA LYS A 16 4.55 -6.84 0.93
C LYS A 16 3.50 -5.82 1.33
N TRP A 17 3.22 -5.68 2.63
CA TRP A 17 2.32 -4.65 3.13
C TRP A 17 2.89 -3.25 2.93
N ASP A 18 4.16 -3.02 3.25
CA ASP A 18 4.82 -1.72 3.06
C ASP A 18 4.84 -1.29 1.58
N GLN A 19 5.02 -2.24 0.66
CA GLN A 19 4.95 -1.98 -0.78
C GLN A 19 3.54 -1.69 -1.26
N LEU A 20 2.53 -2.34 -0.68
CA LEU A 20 1.13 -2.12 -1.01
C LEU A 20 0.65 -0.76 -0.48
N ASP A 21 1.03 -0.41 0.75
CA ASP A 21 0.73 0.85 1.41
C ASP A 21 1.13 2.05 0.54
N LYS A 22 2.39 2.08 0.06
CA LYS A 22 2.88 3.12 -0.86
C LYS A 22 2.11 3.24 -2.17
N LYS A 23 1.57 2.13 -2.68
CA LYS A 23 0.78 2.13 -3.94
C LYS A 23 -0.64 2.62 -3.71
N ILE A 24 -1.19 2.41 -2.52
CA ILE A 24 -2.53 2.83 -2.16
C ILE A 24 -2.52 4.27 -1.65
N GLU A 25 -1.43 4.70 -1.01
CA GLU A 25 -1.21 6.06 -0.53
C GLU A 25 -1.44 7.10 -1.64
N SER A 26 -0.99 6.79 -2.87
CA SER A 26 -1.23 7.65 -4.05
C SER A 26 -2.70 7.75 -4.47
N CYS A 27 -3.61 6.99 -3.88
CA CYS A 27 -5.05 7.14 -4.07
C CYS A 27 -5.69 8.10 -3.06
N TYR A 28 -4.99 8.45 -1.97
CA TYR A 28 -5.55 9.24 -0.87
C TYR A 28 -4.98 10.64 -0.77
N GLY A 29 -3.76 10.87 -1.26
CA GLY A 29 -3.14 12.19 -1.25
C GLY A 29 -1.66 12.13 -1.61
N LYS A 30 -0.98 13.26 -1.40
CA LYS A 30 0.48 13.36 -1.48
C LYS A 30 1.00 14.39 -0.49
N GLU A 31 2.27 14.23 -0.13
CA GLU A 31 3.00 15.27 0.60
C GLU A 31 3.26 16.46 -0.34
N ASN A 32 2.97 17.67 0.13
CA ASN A 32 3.20 18.91 -0.61
C ASN A 32 4.65 19.42 -0.41
N GLU A 33 4.98 20.58 -0.99
CA GLU A 33 6.35 21.16 -0.90
C GLU A 33 6.74 21.58 0.53
N ASP A 34 5.75 21.77 1.42
CA ASP A 34 5.94 22.15 2.82
C ASP A 34 6.05 20.94 3.76
N GLY A 35 5.95 19.71 3.23
CA GLY A 35 5.98 18.48 4.01
C GLY A 35 4.65 18.14 4.69
N GLU A 36 3.55 18.79 4.28
CA GLU A 36 2.21 18.53 4.78
C GLU A 36 1.45 17.57 3.87
N TRP A 37 0.60 16.73 4.46
CA TRP A 37 -0.21 15.77 3.70
C TRP A 37 -1.44 16.45 3.11
N GLU A 38 -1.56 16.47 1.79
CA GLU A 38 -2.72 17.01 1.07
C GLU A 38 -3.54 15.89 0.42
N PRO A 39 -4.84 15.75 0.75
CA PRO A 39 -5.70 14.82 0.05
C PRO A 39 -5.91 15.28 -1.41
N PHE A 40 -6.09 14.34 -2.33
CA PHE A 40 -6.51 14.70 -3.68
C PHE A 40 -7.95 15.27 -3.61
N GLU A 41 -8.14 16.50 -4.08
CA GLU A 41 -9.46 17.18 -4.05
C GLU A 41 -10.45 16.59 -5.06
N ASP A 42 -9.94 16.00 -6.13
CA ASP A 42 -10.73 15.29 -7.13
C ASP A 42 -10.60 13.78 -6.86
N GLU A 43 -11.74 13.08 -6.80
CA GLU A 43 -11.80 11.63 -6.95
C GLU A 43 -11.24 11.30 -8.34
N ASP A 44 -9.91 11.14 -8.44
CA ASP A 44 -9.25 10.72 -9.66
C ASP A 44 -9.94 9.41 -10.10
N GLU A 45 -10.51 9.39 -11.32
CA GLU A 45 -11.34 8.30 -11.88
C GLU A 45 -10.64 6.91 -11.89
N GLY A 46 -9.39 6.82 -11.43
CA GLY A 46 -8.60 5.60 -11.34
C GLY A 46 -8.41 5.01 -9.94
N CYS A 47 -8.84 5.66 -8.85
CA CYS A 47 -8.54 5.23 -7.48
C CYS A 47 -9.80 4.91 -6.64
N ASP A 48 -10.71 4.13 -7.21
CA ASP A 48 -11.86 3.61 -6.46
C ASP A 48 -11.49 2.41 -5.55
N LEU A 49 -12.42 2.02 -4.68
CA LEU A 49 -12.26 0.87 -3.79
C LEU A 49 -12.02 -0.46 -4.55
N GLY A 50 -12.52 -0.56 -5.79
CA GLY A 50 -12.30 -1.71 -6.66
C GLY A 50 -10.85 -1.79 -7.11
N TYR A 51 -10.29 -0.69 -7.61
CA TYR A 51 -8.89 -0.57 -8.02
C TYR A 51 -7.94 -0.85 -6.86
N ILE A 52 -8.21 -0.28 -5.67
CA ILE A 52 -7.46 -0.59 -4.44
C ILE A 52 -7.52 -2.09 -4.12
N GLY A 53 -8.70 -2.70 -4.25
CA GLY A 53 -8.89 -4.15 -4.09
C GLY A 53 -8.08 -4.99 -5.08
N GLU A 54 -8.02 -4.58 -6.35
CA GLU A 54 -7.20 -5.23 -7.38
C GLU A 54 -5.71 -5.11 -7.10
N LEU A 55 -5.24 -3.94 -6.66
CA LEU A 55 -3.84 -3.73 -6.25
C LEU A 55 -3.46 -4.66 -5.10
N ALA A 56 -4.33 -4.80 -4.10
CA ALA A 56 -4.12 -5.71 -2.98
C ALA A 56 -4.10 -7.17 -3.44
N ALA A 57 -5.08 -7.60 -4.25
CA ALA A 57 -5.16 -8.97 -4.75
C ALA A 57 -3.91 -9.38 -5.54
N ARG A 58 -3.39 -8.50 -6.42
CA ARG A 58 -2.14 -8.73 -7.17
C ARG A 58 -0.92 -8.80 -6.26
N ALA A 59 -0.83 -7.92 -5.25
CA ALA A 59 0.30 -7.91 -4.31
C ALA A 59 0.43 -9.22 -3.51
N PHE A 60 -0.70 -9.86 -3.23
CA PHE A 60 -0.75 -11.15 -2.53
C PHE A 60 -0.81 -12.37 -3.46
N GLY A 61 -0.85 -12.17 -4.78
CA GLY A 61 -0.84 -13.24 -5.79
C GLY A 61 -2.19 -13.95 -5.97
N TYR A 62 -3.30 -13.28 -5.67
CA TYR A 62 -4.65 -13.78 -5.93
C TYR A 62 -5.16 -13.49 -7.35
N LEU A 63 -4.53 -12.52 -8.04
CA LEU A 63 -4.73 -12.11 -9.43
C LEU A 63 -3.37 -11.97 -10.11
#